data_AF-A0A7G8HE73-F1
#
_entry.id   AF-A0A7G8HE73-F1
#
_cell.length_a   1.000
_cell.length_b   1.000
_cell.length_c   1.000
_cell.angle_alpha   90.00
_cell.angle_beta   90.00
_cell.angle_gamma   90.00
#
_symmetry.space_group_name_H-M   'P 1'
#
loop_
_entity.id
_entity.type
_entity.pdbx_description
1 polymer ?
#
loop_
_entity_poly.entity_id
_entity_poly.type
_entity_poly.pdbx_seq_one_letter_code
_entity_poly.pdbx_strand_id
1 'polypeptide(L)'
;MSKRQPSKELRDRIEGWRKDAAGLNYEEAMQALDLLLAELQNDSVPLAELQQRVLHGEVYLSRCQSLLDSVEQSIVELDPKSLEATNNA
;
A
#
# COMPACT_ATOMS: atom_id res chain seq x y z
N MET A 1 -22.63 -0.05 19.69
CA MET A 1 -22.61 -0.54 18.30
C MET A 1 -21.55 -1.63 18.20
N SER A 2 -21.97 -2.88 17.99
CA SER A 2 -21.05 -4.03 17.95
C SER A 2 -20.28 -4.01 16.63
N LYS A 3 -18.95 -3.85 16.70
CA LYS A 3 -18.07 -4.00 15.52
C LYS A 3 -18.24 -5.43 15.02
N ARG A 4 -18.97 -5.62 13.91
CA ARG A 4 -19.09 -6.94 13.27
C ARG A 4 -17.67 -7.39 12.91
N GLN A 5 -17.19 -8.43 13.55
CA GLN A 5 -15.91 -9.03 13.22
C GLN A 5 -15.96 -9.51 11.76
N PRO A 6 -14.91 -9.23 10.96
CA PRO A 6 -14.85 -9.74 9.59
C PRO A 6 -14.91 -11.27 9.60
N SER A 7 -15.64 -11.84 8.64
CA SER A 7 -15.72 -13.29 8.46
C SER A 7 -14.33 -13.89 8.32
N LYS A 8 -14.16 -15.17 8.66
CA LYS A 8 -12.88 -15.88 8.49
C LYS A 8 -12.36 -15.75 7.05
N GLU A 9 -13.24 -15.94 6.08
CA GLU A 9 -12.94 -15.80 4.65
C GLU A 9 -12.42 -14.41 4.28
N LEU A 10 -13.01 -13.34 4.82
CA LEU A 10 -12.55 -11.98 4.54
C LEU A 10 -11.14 -11.74 5.13
N ARG A 11 -10.87 -12.28 6.32
CA ARG A 11 -9.53 -12.21 6.93
C ARG A 11 -8.49 -12.95 6.09
N ASP A 12 -8.81 -14.15 5.64
CA ASP A 12 -7.91 -14.96 4.79
C ASP A 12 -7.60 -14.24 3.46
N ARG A 13 -8.60 -13.56 2.87
CA ARG A 13 -8.42 -12.73 1.67
C ARG A 13 -7.52 -11.51 1.92
N ILE A 14 -7.75 -10.78 3.01
CA ILE A 14 -6.91 -9.63 3.39
C ILE A 14 -5.45 -10.07 3.58
N GLU A 15 -5.23 -11.23 4.19
CA GLU A 15 -3.88 -11.76 4.36
C GLU A 15 -3.22 -12.14 3.03
N GLY A 16 -3.99 -12.69 2.09
CA GLY A 16 -3.53 -12.90 0.72
C GLY A 16 -3.08 -11.60 0.05
N TRP A 17 -3.92 -10.56 0.10
CA TRP A 17 -3.58 -9.25 -0.45
C TRP A 17 -2.33 -8.64 0.17
N ARG A 18 -2.16 -8.78 1.48
CA ARG A 18 -0.96 -8.29 2.17
C ARG A 18 0.29 -9.00 1.69
N LYS A 19 0.21 -10.32 1.50
CA LYS A 19 1.31 -11.12 0.97
C LYS A 19 1.66 -10.71 -0.45
N ASP A 20 0.67 -10.47 -1.30
CA ASP A 20 0.87 -10.01 -2.67
C ASP A 20 1.52 -8.61 -2.69
N ALA A 21 1.00 -7.67 -1.89
CA ALA A 21 1.51 -6.31 -1.79
C ALA A 21 2.93 -6.24 -1.21
N ALA A 22 3.32 -7.16 -0.33
CA ALA A 22 4.67 -7.20 0.25
C ALA A 22 5.78 -7.36 -0.79
N GLY A 23 5.48 -8.00 -1.93
CA GLY A 23 6.43 -8.19 -3.03
C GLY A 23 6.57 -6.97 -3.95
N LEU A 24 5.67 -5.98 -3.86
CA LEU A 24 5.64 -4.84 -4.77
C LEU A 24 6.60 -3.74 -4.34
N ASN A 25 7.24 -3.10 -5.31
CA ASN A 25 7.90 -1.81 -5.11
C ASN A 25 6.87 -0.66 -5.09
N TYR A 26 7.33 0.57 -4.91
CA TYR A 26 6.44 1.73 -4.75
C TYR A 26 5.59 1.99 -6.01
N GLU A 27 6.21 1.97 -7.18
CA GLU A 27 5.53 2.23 -8.45
C GLU A 27 4.49 1.14 -8.76
N GLU A 28 4.84 -0.13 -8.50
CA GLU A 28 3.94 -1.26 -8.69
C GLU A 28 2.74 -1.21 -7.73
N ALA A 29 2.97 -0.90 -6.45
CA ALA A 29 1.91 -0.76 -5.46
C ALA A 29 0.99 0.44 -5.78
N MET A 30 1.55 1.55 -6.27
CA MET A 30 0.78 2.71 -6.71
C MET A 30 -0.05 2.39 -7.95
N GLN A 31 0.53 1.72 -8.95
CA GLN A 31 -0.19 1.32 -10.15
C GLN A 31 -1.33 0.32 -9.84
N ALA A 32 -1.10 -0.62 -8.92
CA ALA A 32 -2.14 -1.54 -8.45
C ALA A 32 -3.30 -0.79 -7.76
N LEU A 33 -2.98 0.24 -6.96
CA LEU A 33 -3.98 1.11 -6.35
C LEU A 33 -4.77 1.89 -7.40
N ASP A 34 -4.12 2.46 -8.41
CA ASP A 34 -4.78 3.22 -9.48
C ASP A 34 -5.77 2.36 -10.27
N LEU A 35 -5.40 1.11 -10.57
CA LEU A 35 -6.30 0.14 -11.21
C LEU A 35 -7.55 -0.11 -10.36
N LEU A 36 -7.35 -0.28 -9.05
CA LEU A 36 -8.46 -0.50 -8.12
C LEU A 36 -9.35 0.74 -7.99
N LEU A 37 -8.78 1.94 -8.04
CA LEU A 37 -9.53 3.20 -8.02
C LEU A 37 -10.36 3.38 -9.30
N ALA A 38 -9.80 3.08 -10.47
CA ALA A 38 -10.54 3.12 -11.74
C ALA A 38 -11.75 2.16 -11.71
N GLU A 39 -11.55 1.01 -11.08
CA GLU A 39 -12.58 0.02 -10.80
C GLU A 39 -13.67 0.51 -9.84
N LEU A 40 -13.31 1.25 -8.78
CA LEU A 40 -14.26 1.84 -7.82
C LEU A 40 -15.07 3.00 -8.40
N GLN A 41 -14.52 3.70 -9.39
CA GLN A 41 -15.18 4.81 -10.10
C GLN A 41 -16.24 4.32 -11.10
N ASN A 42 -16.36 3.00 -11.30
CA ASN A 42 -17.37 2.42 -12.15
C ASN A 42 -18.71 2.25 -11.38
N ASP A 43 -19.74 2.98 -11.81
CA ASP A 43 -21.08 3.00 -11.18
C ASP A 43 -21.84 1.67 -11.25
N SER A 44 -21.30 0.65 -11.93
CA SER A 44 -21.92 -0.68 -12.06
C SER A 44 -21.47 -1.70 -11.01
N VAL A 45 -20.54 -1.36 -10.10
CA VAL A 45 -20.00 -2.31 -9.12
C VAL A 45 -20.99 -2.52 -7.94
N PRO A 46 -21.36 -3.78 -7.61
CA PRO A 46 -22.22 -4.06 -6.46
C PRO A 46 -21.62 -3.58 -5.13
N LEU A 47 -22.45 -3.11 -4.20
CA LEU A 47 -21.99 -2.56 -2.90
C LEU A 47 -21.08 -3.51 -2.10
N ALA A 48 -21.38 -4.82 -2.13
CA ALA A 48 -20.56 -5.81 -1.44
C ALA A 48 -19.15 -5.94 -2.05
N GLU A 49 -19.02 -5.74 -3.37
CA GLU A 49 -17.74 -5.71 -4.05
C GLU A 49 -17.01 -4.39 -3.80
N LEU A 50 -17.73 -3.26 -3.74
CA LEU A 50 -17.14 -1.96 -3.38
C LEU A 50 -16.44 -2.02 -2.02
N GLN A 51 -17.07 -2.60 -1.01
CA GLN A 51 -16.47 -2.75 0.32
C GLN A 51 -15.19 -3.59 0.30
N GLN A 52 -15.16 -4.67 -0.49
CA GLN A 52 -13.97 -5.51 -0.62
C GLN A 52 -12.84 -4.79 -1.37
N ARG A 53 -13.18 -4.06 -2.44
CA ARG A 53 -12.21 -3.26 -3.19
C ARG A 53 -11.60 -2.16 -2.33
N VAL A 54 -12.39 -1.45 -1.53
CA VAL A 54 -11.87 -0.46 -0.57
C VAL A 54 -10.84 -1.09 0.38
N LEU A 55 -11.17 -2.22 1.01
CA LEU A 55 -10.25 -2.93 1.90
C LEU A 55 -8.96 -3.37 1.20
N HIS A 56 -9.04 -3.77 -0.06
CA HIS A 56 -7.88 -4.15 -0.85
C HIS A 56 -7.03 -2.91 -1.22
N GLY A 57 -7.66 -1.79 -1.55
CA GLY A 57 -6.97 -0.51 -1.78
C GLY A 57 -6.23 -0.02 -0.54
N GLU A 58 -6.81 -0.18 0.66
CA GLU A 58 -6.14 0.13 1.94
C GLU A 58 -4.85 -0.69 2.14
N VAL A 59 -4.80 -1.94 1.64
CA VAL A 59 -3.59 -2.77 1.69
C VAL A 59 -2.49 -2.19 0.79
N TYR A 60 -2.81 -1.81 -0.45
CA TYR A 60 -1.83 -1.18 -1.35
C TYR A 60 -1.36 0.17 -0.82
N LEU A 61 -2.27 1.00 -0.29
CA LEU A 61 -1.92 2.27 0.32
C LEU A 61 -0.96 2.08 1.51
N SER A 62 -1.23 1.09 2.37
CA SER A 62 -0.35 0.74 3.48
C SER A 62 1.04 0.31 3.01
N ARG A 63 1.14 -0.39 1.89
CA ARG A 63 2.44 -0.76 1.29
C ARG A 63 3.19 0.48 0.82
N CYS A 64 2.53 1.36 0.06
CA CYS A 64 3.13 2.61 -0.40
C CYS A 64 3.68 3.44 0.78
N GLN A 65 2.89 3.60 1.85
CA GLN A 65 3.33 4.33 3.04
C GLN A 65 4.56 3.67 3.68
N SER A 66 4.56 2.35 3.86
CA SER A 66 5.71 1.65 4.47
C SER A 66 7.01 1.82 3.69
N LEU A 67 6.93 1.94 2.36
CA LEU A 67 8.08 2.18 1.50
C LEU A 67 8.59 3.61 1.63
N LEU A 68 7.69 4.59 1.70
CA LEU A 68 8.05 5.99 1.94
C LEU A 68 8.69 6.17 3.32
N ASP A 69 8.11 5.58 4.37
CA ASP A 69 8.65 5.61 5.73
C ASP A 69 10.07 5.01 5.78
N SER A 70 10.30 3.91 5.05
CA SER A 70 11.62 3.28 4.94
C SER A 70 12.64 4.20 4.25
N VAL A 71 12.24 4.92 3.21
CA VAL A 71 13.11 5.88 2.51
C VAL A 71 13.38 7.10 3.39
N GLU A 72 12.37 7.63 4.05
CA GLU A 72 12.52 8.74 5.00
C GLU A 72 13.51 8.37 6.10
N GLN A 73 13.34 7.20 6.73
CA GLN A 73 14.26 6.70 7.76
C GLN A 73 15.68 6.55 7.22
N SER A 74 15.84 6.02 6.00
CA SER A 74 17.15 5.91 5.36
C SER A 74 17.80 7.29 5.19
N ILE A 75 17.04 8.31 4.80
CA ILE A 75 17.54 9.69 4.66
C ILE A 75 17.91 10.29 6.02
N VAL A 76 17.11 10.04 7.07
CA VAL A 76 17.40 10.51 8.44
C VAL A 76 18.67 9.86 8.99
N GLU A 77 18.91 8.59 8.68
CA GLU A 77 20.10 7.84 9.11
C GLU A 77 21.37 8.20 8.33
N LEU A 78 21.25 8.75 7.11
CA LEU A 78 22.39 9.29 6.39
C LEU A 78 22.97 10.47 7.19
N ASP A 79 24.08 10.23 7.89
CA ASP A 79 24.82 11.28 8.61
C ASP A 79 25.25 12.35 7.60
N PRO A 80 24.79 13.61 7.73
CA PRO A 80 25.20 14.70 6.86
C PRO A 80 26.72 14.93 6.85
N LYS A 81 27.44 14.45 7.87
CA LYS A 81 28.91 14.51 7.96
C LYS A 81 29.60 13.34 7.23
N SER A 82 28.88 12.27 6.92
CA SER A 82 29.36 11.12 6.12
C SER A 82 29.18 11.33 4.62
N LEU A 83 28.32 12.28 4.23
CA LEU A 83 28.19 12.76 2.86
C LEU A 83 29.41 13.63 2.54
N GLU A 84 30.55 13.00 2.26
CA GLU A 84 31.68 13.70 1.66
C GLU A 84 31.22 14.25 0.31
N ALA A 85 31.32 15.56 0.13
CA ALA A 85 31.17 16.17 -1.18
C ALA A 85 32.25 15.56 -2.08
N THR A 86 31.87 14.67 -2.98
CA THR A 86 32.75 14.24 -4.07
C THR A 86 32.87 15.41 -5.04
N ASN A 87 33.64 16.43 -4.65
CA ASN A 87 34.25 17.38 -5.56
C ASN A 87 35.29 16.62 -6.39
N ASN A 88 34.81 15.83 -7.34
CA ASN A 88 35.62 15.43 -8.47
C ASN A 88 35.69 16.65 -9.40
N ALA A 89 36.90 17.20 -9.42
CA ALA A 89 37.45 18.32 -10.19
C ALA A 89 36.75 18.72 -11.50
#